data_AF-A0A3M1UQY7-F1
#
_entry.id   AF-A0A3M1UQY7-F1
#
_cell.length_a   1.000
_cell.length_b   1.000
_cell.length_c   1.000
_cell.angle_alpha   90.00
_cell.angle_beta   90.00
_cell.angle_gamma   90.00
#
_symmetry.space_group_name_H-M   'P 1'
#
loop_
_entity.id
_entity.type
_entity.pdbx_description
1 polymer ?
#
loop_
_entity_poly.entity_id
_entity_poly.type
_entity_poly.pdbx_seq_one_letter_code
_entity_poly.pdbx_strand_id
1 'polypeptide(L)'
;MTEPRLGRVVQHHGQHAVLEQDPGTFVRCTRRRKSDRVVCGDWVRWTPTGAGEGVIVERLPRRNLLERPDAQGRPRAVAANVDRLFLVLAPRPEWHPGLVDRYLVAAEHAAMAPVLVLNKIDLLDADGRAAQLERLAPWKAAGYPVVAVSAHRPETLAPLQEAARGHTSILVGQSGVGKSSLVNALVPDLEVRTGAISAASGLGRHTTTETTLYHLPGGGDLIDSPGVRDFRPWHLDEKALDQAYPEFRPWLGHCRFNDCRHLDEPGCAVRAAAESGRIDPGRYARYRQLYEQLRDMRRRQQGF
;
A
#
# COMPACT_ATOMS: atom_id res chain seq x y z
N MET A 1 -2.95 -7.95 39.08
CA MET A 1 -2.60 -7.18 37.87
C MET A 1 -3.57 -7.59 36.78
N THR A 2 -4.25 -6.65 36.13
CA THR A 2 -5.19 -6.96 35.05
C THR A 2 -4.45 -7.61 33.88
N GLU A 3 -4.95 -8.72 33.36
CA GLU A 3 -4.32 -9.40 32.22
C GLU A 3 -4.32 -8.49 30.97
N PRO A 4 -3.22 -8.47 30.19
CA PRO A 4 -3.18 -7.74 28.95
C PRO A 4 -4.19 -8.28 27.94
N ARG A 5 -4.98 -7.39 27.35
CA ARG A 5 -5.95 -7.69 26.30
C ARG A 5 -5.31 -7.51 24.94
N LEU A 6 -5.76 -8.28 23.96
CA LEU A 6 -5.43 -8.04 22.55
C LEU A 6 -6.25 -6.87 22.03
N GLY A 7 -5.66 -6.09 21.13
CA GLY A 7 -6.36 -5.06 20.38
C GLY A 7 -5.62 -4.75 19.09
N ARG A 8 -6.34 -4.14 18.15
CA ARG A 8 -5.76 -3.68 16.88
C ARG A 8 -5.73 -2.16 16.84
N VAL A 9 -4.61 -1.58 16.43
CA VAL A 9 -4.49 -0.14 16.27
C VAL A 9 -5.28 0.28 15.03
N VAL A 10 -6.36 1.04 15.20
CA VAL A 10 -7.16 1.58 14.10
C VAL A 10 -6.75 2.99 13.71
N GLN A 11 -6.11 3.72 14.64
CA GLN A 11 -5.60 5.07 14.39
C GLN A 11 -4.44 5.38 15.35
N HIS A 12 -3.48 6.20 14.93
CA HIS A 12 -2.34 6.59 15.77
C HIS A 12 -2.11 8.11 15.74
N HIS A 13 -2.04 8.72 16.94
CA HIS A 13 -1.93 10.16 17.17
C HIS A 13 -0.79 10.48 18.15
N GLY A 14 0.42 10.66 17.64
CA GLY A 14 1.57 11.09 18.45
C GLY A 14 1.93 10.11 19.59
N GLN A 15 1.48 10.42 20.82
CA GLN A 15 1.66 9.57 22.01
C GLN A 15 0.48 8.64 22.30
N HIS A 16 -0.65 8.86 21.62
CA HIS A 16 -1.88 8.08 21.77
C HIS A 16 -2.13 7.21 20.55
N ALA A 17 -2.83 6.09 20.75
CA ALA A 17 -3.39 5.28 19.70
C ALA A 17 -4.83 4.94 20.06
N VAL A 18 -5.69 4.82 19.05
CA VAL A 18 -7.03 4.27 19.22
C VAL A 18 -6.94 2.79 18.85
N LEU A 19 -7.35 1.94 19.79
CA LEU A 19 -7.43 0.50 19.60
C LEU A 19 -8.89 0.10 19.40
N GLU A 20 -9.11 -0.91 18.58
CA GLU A 20 -10.36 -1.66 18.56
C GLU A 20 -10.14 -2.97 19.31
N GLN A 21 -10.91 -3.16 20.38
CA GLN A 21 -10.88 -4.39 21.18
C GLN A 21 -11.82 -5.44 20.59
N ASP A 22 -13.04 -5.02 20.32
CA ASP A 22 -14.15 -5.77 19.74
C ASP A 22 -14.80 -4.89 18.66
N PRO A 23 -15.50 -5.45 17.67
CA PRO A 23 -16.12 -4.67 16.61
C PRO A 23 -16.94 -3.49 17.14
N GLY A 24 -16.54 -2.26 16.81
CA GLY A 24 -17.18 -1.02 17.24
C GLY A 24 -16.81 -0.53 18.66
N THR A 25 -15.97 -1.25 19.40
CA THR A 25 -15.50 -0.86 20.74
C THR A 25 -14.10 -0.28 20.66
N PHE A 26 -14.03 1.05 20.73
CA PHE A 26 -12.78 1.80 20.65
C PHE A 26 -12.25 2.22 22.02
N VAL A 27 -10.95 2.05 22.22
CA VAL A 27 -10.26 2.39 23.47
C VAL A 27 -9.07 3.30 23.17
N ARG A 28 -8.98 4.42 23.87
CA ARG A 28 -7.82 5.31 23.78
C ARG A 28 -6.68 4.76 24.62
N CYS A 29 -5.56 4.46 23.99
CA CYS A 29 -4.38 3.97 24.69
C CYS A 29 -3.19 4.92 24.60
N THR A 30 -2.45 5.05 25.69
CA THR A 30 -1.12 5.68 25.70
C THR A 30 -0.04 4.64 25.47
N ARG A 31 1.11 5.09 24.96
CA ARG A 31 2.28 4.23 24.77
C ARG A 31 3.27 4.41 25.91
N ARG A 32 3.84 3.30 26.44
CA ARG A 32 4.97 3.40 27.39
C ARG A 32 6.22 3.93 26.66
N ARG A 33 7.04 4.74 27.34
CA ARG A 33 8.27 5.32 26.74
C ARG A 33 9.24 4.28 26.16
N LYS A 34 9.22 3.04 26.66
CA LYS A 34 10.06 1.91 26.21
C LYS A 34 9.42 0.99 25.16
N SER A 35 8.12 1.11 24.85
CA SER A 35 7.48 0.23 23.86
C SER A 35 7.67 0.77 22.44
N ASP A 36 7.86 -0.15 21.49
CA ASP A 36 8.04 0.14 20.06
C ASP A 36 6.95 1.06 19.50
N ARG A 37 7.32 1.91 18.54
CA ARG A 37 6.36 2.76 17.83
C ARG A 37 5.31 1.90 17.15
N VAL A 38 4.04 2.20 17.44
CA VAL A 38 2.88 1.54 16.83
C VAL A 38 2.33 2.39 15.68
N VAL A 39 1.75 1.74 14.68
CA VAL A 39 1.05 2.37 13.55
C VAL A 39 -0.28 1.68 13.30
N CYS A 40 -1.11 2.27 12.45
CA CYS A 40 -2.37 1.69 12.02
C CYS A 40 -2.17 0.26 11.48
N GLY A 41 -3.00 -0.68 11.91
CA GLY A 41 -2.92 -2.10 11.57
C GLY A 41 -2.03 -2.95 12.48
N ASP A 42 -1.27 -2.35 13.41
CA ASP A 42 -0.53 -3.14 14.41
C ASP A 42 -1.46 -3.90 15.35
N TRP A 43 -1.08 -5.13 15.68
CA TRP A 43 -1.65 -5.88 16.79
C TRP A 43 -0.85 -5.60 18.06
N VAL A 44 -1.53 -5.32 19.16
CA VAL A 44 -0.90 -4.93 20.43
C VAL A 44 -1.55 -5.64 21.60
N ARG A 45 -0.76 -5.86 22.66
CA ARG A 45 -1.29 -6.13 23.99
C ARG A 45 -1.39 -4.82 24.76
N TRP A 46 -2.50 -4.62 25.45
CA TRP A 46 -2.76 -3.41 26.23
C TRP A 46 -3.44 -3.74 27.55
N THR A 47 -3.31 -2.87 28.55
CA THR A 47 -3.94 -3.03 29.86
C THR A 47 -4.86 -1.84 30.13
N PRO A 48 -6.11 -2.07 30.56
CA PRO A 48 -7.00 -0.98 30.96
C PRO A 48 -6.43 -0.19 32.14
N THR A 49 -6.56 1.14 32.08
CA THR A 49 -6.17 2.06 33.17
C THR A 49 -7.34 2.88 33.71
N GLY A 50 -8.49 2.84 33.04
CA GLY A 50 -9.71 3.55 33.42
C GLY A 50 -10.85 3.26 32.44
N ALA A 51 -11.98 3.97 32.59
CA ALA A 51 -13.10 3.83 31.68
C ALA A 51 -12.75 4.38 30.29
N GLY A 52 -12.67 3.51 29.28
CA GLY A 52 -12.35 3.89 27.89
C GLY A 52 -10.88 4.20 27.63
N GLU A 53 -10.00 3.97 28.62
CA GLU A 53 -8.57 4.27 28.52
C GLU A 53 -7.67 3.06 28.87
N GLY A 54 -6.49 3.04 28.26
CA GLY A 54 -5.50 2.00 28.53
C GLY A 54 -4.06 2.39 28.21
N VAL A 55 -3.17 1.43 28.41
CA VAL A 55 -1.75 1.54 28.10
C VAL A 55 -1.34 0.36 27.23
N ILE A 56 -0.71 0.63 26.10
CA ILE A 56 -0.08 -0.40 25.27
C ILE A 56 1.14 -0.92 26.02
N VAL A 57 1.15 -2.23 26.28
CA VAL A 57 2.27 -2.90 26.97
C VAL A 57 3.25 -3.52 25.98
N GLU A 58 2.77 -3.98 24.83
CA GLU A 58 3.58 -4.70 23.84
C GLU A 58 2.99 -4.54 22.43
N ARG A 59 3.85 -4.36 21.43
CA ARG A 59 3.50 -4.49 20.02
C ARG A 59 3.87 -5.88 19.54
N LEU A 60 2.93 -6.61 18.95
CA LEU A 60 3.19 -7.94 18.41
C LEU A 60 4.03 -7.86 17.12
N PRO A 61 4.70 -8.96 16.71
CA PRO A 61 5.45 -9.01 15.47
C PRO A 61 4.60 -8.60 14.25
N ARG A 62 5.21 -7.82 13.35
CA ARG A 62 4.57 -7.39 12.10
C ARG A 62 4.83 -8.43 11.02
N ARG A 63 3.83 -8.72 10.20
CA ARG A 63 4.04 -9.47 8.95
C ARG A 63 4.73 -8.59 7.91
N ASN A 64 4.35 -7.32 7.83
CA ASN A 64 4.97 -6.34 6.97
C ASN A 64 4.75 -4.92 7.52
N LEU A 65 5.48 -3.96 6.94
CA LEU A 65 5.46 -2.56 7.31
C LEU A 65 5.45 -1.70 6.05
N LEU A 66 4.54 -0.75 6.04
CA LEU A 66 4.45 0.27 5.03
C LEU A 66 5.17 1.53 5.52
N GLU A 67 6.15 2.01 4.76
CA GLU A 67 6.92 3.20 5.11
C GLU A 67 6.88 4.24 4.00
N ARG A 68 6.96 5.51 4.39
CA ARG A 68 7.15 6.66 3.49
C ARG A 68 8.27 7.55 4.00
N PRO A 69 8.98 8.27 3.13
CA PRO A 69 9.94 9.27 3.60
C PRO A 69 9.23 10.45 4.27
N ASP A 70 9.83 11.00 5.32
CA ASP A 70 9.47 12.31 5.86
C ASP A 70 10.08 13.46 5.02
N ALA A 71 9.87 14.71 5.44
CA ALA A 71 10.40 15.88 4.73
C ALA A 71 11.94 15.91 4.65
N GLN A 72 12.61 15.16 5.52
CA GLN A 72 14.06 14.99 5.58
C GLN A 72 14.54 13.71 4.89
N GLY A 73 13.64 12.97 4.23
CA GLY A 73 13.95 11.73 3.52
C GLY A 73 14.11 10.50 4.41
N ARG A 74 13.80 10.58 5.71
CA ARG A 74 13.92 9.45 6.64
C ARG A 74 12.65 8.57 6.56
N PRO A 75 12.78 7.24 6.66
CA PRO A 75 11.62 6.36 6.64
C PRO A 75 10.73 6.61 7.85
N ARG A 76 9.42 6.71 7.59
CA ARG A 76 8.36 6.85 8.57
C ARG A 76 7.30 5.80 8.30
N ALA A 77 7.11 4.91 9.26
CA ALA A 77 6.03 3.94 9.26
C ALA A 77 4.65 4.61 9.12
N VAL A 78 3.80 4.03 8.28
CA VAL A 78 2.44 4.48 7.96
C VAL A 78 1.41 3.47 8.44
N ALA A 79 1.57 2.22 8.03
CA ALA A 79 0.65 1.13 8.31
C ALA A 79 1.41 -0.20 8.42
N ALA A 80 0.86 -1.18 9.12
CA ALA A 80 1.43 -2.50 9.27
C ALA A 80 0.38 -3.60 9.07
N ASN A 81 0.83 -4.82 8.82
CA ASN A 81 -0.03 -6.00 8.63
C ASN A 81 -1.07 -5.80 7.53
N VAL A 82 -0.62 -5.28 6.40
CA VAL A 82 -1.43 -5.05 5.20
C VAL A 82 -1.31 -6.26 4.29
N ASP A 83 -2.41 -6.78 3.76
CA ASP A 83 -2.39 -7.89 2.80
C ASP A 83 -2.31 -7.38 1.36
N ARG A 84 -3.08 -6.34 1.05
CA ARG A 84 -3.28 -5.84 -0.32
C ARG A 84 -2.96 -4.35 -0.43
N LEU A 85 -2.29 -3.98 -1.52
CA LEU A 85 -2.08 -2.58 -1.89
C LEU A 85 -2.93 -2.26 -3.13
N PHE A 86 -3.92 -1.41 -2.96
CA PHE A 86 -4.78 -0.94 -4.04
C PHE A 86 -4.19 0.33 -4.63
N LEU A 87 -3.50 0.18 -5.77
CA LEU A 87 -2.96 1.32 -6.51
C LEU A 87 -4.06 1.93 -7.37
N VAL A 88 -4.58 3.07 -6.91
CA VAL A 88 -5.65 3.80 -7.58
C VAL A 88 -5.07 4.69 -8.67
N LEU A 89 -5.50 4.42 -9.90
CA LEU A 89 -5.23 5.17 -11.12
C LEU A 89 -6.52 5.82 -11.60
N ALA A 90 -6.43 6.86 -12.42
CA ALA A 90 -7.59 7.47 -13.06
C ALA A 90 -7.19 8.04 -14.43
N PRO A 91 -8.13 8.20 -15.38
CA PRO A 91 -7.86 8.89 -16.64
C PRO A 91 -7.38 10.34 -16.41
N ARG A 92 -7.85 10.98 -15.32
CA ARG A 92 -7.44 12.31 -14.89
C ARG A 92 -7.32 12.38 -13.34
N PRO A 93 -6.15 12.80 -12.80
CA PRO A 93 -4.92 13.13 -13.52
C PRO A 93 -4.32 11.90 -14.23
N GLU A 94 -3.64 12.12 -15.35
CA GLU A 94 -3.04 11.04 -16.10
C GLU A 94 -1.91 10.38 -15.30
N TRP A 95 -1.92 9.05 -15.28
CA TRP A 95 -0.87 8.24 -14.69
C TRP A 95 0.20 7.90 -15.73
N HIS A 96 1.44 7.75 -15.28
CA HIS A 96 2.55 7.34 -16.12
C HIS A 96 3.08 5.96 -15.72
N PRO A 97 3.54 5.11 -16.68
CA PRO A 97 4.01 3.75 -16.40
C PRO A 97 5.07 3.63 -15.30
N GLY A 98 6.05 4.55 -15.28
CA GLY A 98 7.09 4.53 -14.25
C GLY A 98 6.58 4.76 -12.83
N LEU A 99 5.43 5.40 -12.65
CA LEU A 99 4.78 5.53 -11.34
C LEU A 99 4.28 4.17 -10.90
N VAL A 100 3.53 3.51 -11.79
CA VAL A 100 2.93 2.20 -11.55
C VAL A 100 4.01 1.21 -11.12
N ASP A 101 5.11 1.13 -11.87
CA ASP A 101 6.23 0.25 -11.55
C ASP A 101 6.82 0.51 -10.17
N ARG A 102 7.01 1.78 -9.77
CA ARG A 102 7.57 2.11 -8.45
C ARG A 102 6.66 1.67 -7.30
N TYR A 103 5.34 1.84 -7.43
CA TYR A 103 4.39 1.37 -6.43
C TYR A 103 4.36 -0.15 -6.35
N LEU A 104 4.34 -0.83 -7.50
CA LEU A 104 4.33 -2.30 -7.56
C LEU A 104 5.61 -2.88 -6.96
N VAL A 105 6.77 -2.33 -7.30
CA VAL A 105 8.06 -2.75 -6.75
C VAL A 105 8.08 -2.57 -5.22
N ALA A 106 7.59 -1.43 -4.72
CA ALA A 106 7.49 -1.21 -3.28
C ALA A 106 6.52 -2.17 -2.59
N ALA A 107 5.38 -2.49 -3.22
CA ALA A 107 4.40 -3.43 -2.71
C ALA A 107 4.97 -4.86 -2.62
N GLU A 108 5.63 -5.33 -3.68
CA GLU A 108 6.29 -6.63 -3.73
C GLU A 108 7.37 -6.74 -2.65
N HIS A 109 8.21 -5.72 -2.51
CA HIS A 109 9.24 -5.69 -1.47
C HIS A 109 8.65 -5.69 -0.05
N ALA A 110 7.53 -5.00 0.15
CA ALA A 110 6.81 -4.98 1.43
C ALA A 110 5.91 -6.22 1.63
N ALA A 111 5.99 -7.23 0.76
CA ALA A 111 5.14 -8.43 0.80
C ALA A 111 3.63 -8.09 0.89
N MET A 112 3.19 -7.13 0.09
CA MET A 112 1.78 -6.75 -0.07
C MET A 112 1.38 -7.04 -1.51
N ALA A 113 0.34 -7.84 -1.72
CA ALA A 113 -0.07 -8.20 -3.07
C ALA A 113 -0.83 -7.01 -3.72
N PRO A 114 -0.28 -6.39 -4.77
CA PRO A 114 -0.87 -5.18 -5.33
C PRO A 114 -2.04 -5.51 -6.28
N VAL A 115 -3.02 -4.60 -6.34
CA VAL A 115 -4.12 -4.62 -7.29
C VAL A 115 -4.22 -3.24 -7.93
N LEU A 116 -4.24 -3.20 -9.27
CA LEU A 116 -4.40 -1.98 -10.04
C LEU A 116 -5.88 -1.62 -10.12
N VAL A 117 -6.24 -0.43 -9.66
CA VAL A 117 -7.62 0.06 -9.61
C VAL A 117 -7.75 1.24 -10.56
N LEU A 118 -8.30 1.02 -11.75
CA LEU A 118 -8.66 2.11 -12.68
C LEU A 118 -9.99 2.71 -12.23
N ASN A 119 -9.94 3.82 -11.51
CA ASN A 119 -11.09 4.57 -11.04
C ASN A 119 -11.58 5.58 -12.10
N LYS A 120 -12.76 6.16 -11.85
CA LYS A 120 -13.40 7.20 -12.66
C LYS A 120 -13.74 6.76 -14.07
N ILE A 121 -14.09 5.48 -14.26
CA ILE A 121 -14.52 4.97 -15.57
C ILE A 121 -15.82 5.60 -16.07
N ASP A 122 -16.57 6.28 -15.19
CA ASP A 122 -17.75 7.07 -15.55
C ASP A 122 -17.42 8.28 -16.43
N LEU A 123 -16.15 8.72 -16.45
CA LEU A 123 -15.65 9.78 -17.31
C LEU A 123 -15.24 9.30 -18.70
N LEU A 124 -15.34 7.99 -18.97
CA LEU A 124 -14.92 7.37 -20.22
C LEU A 124 -16.12 6.80 -20.96
N ASP A 125 -16.07 6.89 -22.27
CA ASP A 125 -16.87 6.04 -23.16
C ASP A 125 -16.23 4.64 -23.28
N ALA A 126 -16.83 3.78 -24.12
CA ALA A 126 -16.36 2.41 -24.30
C ALA A 126 -14.92 2.37 -24.85
N ASP A 127 -14.61 3.19 -25.85
CA ASP A 127 -13.30 3.23 -26.50
C ASP A 127 -12.23 3.79 -25.57
N GLY A 128 -12.52 4.88 -24.84
CA GLY A 128 -11.62 5.44 -23.85
C GLY A 128 -11.32 4.47 -22.70
N ARG A 129 -12.33 3.70 -22.26
CA ARG A 129 -12.14 2.64 -21.27
C ARG A 129 -11.26 1.52 -21.82
N ALA A 130 -11.52 1.05 -23.03
CA ALA A 130 -10.71 0.02 -23.68
C ALA A 130 -9.25 0.46 -23.82
N ALA A 131 -9.00 1.70 -24.26
CA ALA A 131 -7.66 2.26 -24.37
C ALA A 131 -6.91 2.31 -23.03
N GLN A 132 -7.58 2.68 -21.93
CA GLN A 132 -6.95 2.66 -20.61
C GLN A 132 -6.61 1.25 -20.13
N LEU A 133 -7.48 0.27 -20.41
CA LEU A 133 -7.23 -1.14 -20.09
C LEU A 133 -6.11 -1.73 -20.93
N GLU A 134 -6.03 -1.38 -22.21
CA GLU A 134 -4.94 -1.76 -23.12
C GLU A 134 -3.60 -1.22 -22.60
N ARG A 135 -3.56 0.05 -22.17
CA ARG A 135 -2.37 0.61 -21.53
C ARG A 135 -1.95 -0.19 -20.29
N LEU A 136 -2.89 -0.77 -19.53
CA LEU A 136 -2.61 -1.58 -18.35
C LEU A 136 -2.26 -3.05 -18.64
N ALA A 137 -2.39 -3.49 -19.91
CA ALA A 137 -2.17 -4.87 -20.32
C ALA A 137 -0.77 -5.42 -19.94
N PRO A 138 0.34 -4.67 -20.03
CA PRO A 138 1.65 -5.17 -19.62
C PRO A 138 1.71 -5.65 -18.17
N TRP A 139 1.08 -4.92 -17.25
CA TRP A 139 1.03 -5.32 -15.83
C TRP A 139 0.07 -6.47 -15.60
N LYS A 140 -1.06 -6.51 -16.32
CA LYS A 140 -1.97 -7.65 -16.27
C LYS A 140 -1.28 -8.93 -16.74
N ALA A 141 -0.50 -8.87 -17.82
CA ALA A 141 0.30 -9.97 -18.33
C ALA A 141 1.41 -10.41 -17.35
N ALA A 142 1.96 -9.46 -16.60
CA ALA A 142 2.90 -9.75 -15.49
C ALA A 142 2.23 -10.39 -14.25
N GLY A 143 0.90 -10.57 -14.25
CA GLY A 143 0.17 -11.25 -13.19
C GLY A 143 -0.54 -10.31 -12.20
N TYR A 144 -0.52 -8.99 -12.42
CA TYR A 144 -1.21 -8.04 -11.54
C TYR A 144 -2.71 -7.97 -11.84
N PRO A 145 -3.59 -8.17 -10.85
CA PRO A 145 -5.02 -7.98 -11.05
C PRO A 145 -5.33 -6.52 -11.40
N VAL A 146 -6.24 -6.32 -12.35
CA VAL A 146 -6.73 -5.00 -12.76
C VAL A 146 -8.24 -4.98 -12.58
N VAL A 147 -8.74 -4.01 -11.81
CA VAL A 147 -10.17 -3.74 -11.65
C VAL A 147 -10.49 -2.34 -12.13
N ALA A 148 -11.64 -2.19 -12.79
CA ALA A 148 -12.10 -0.93 -13.36
C ALA A 148 -13.40 -0.52 -12.67
N VAL A 149 -13.40 0.63 -12.01
CA VAL A 149 -14.46 1.07 -11.10
C VAL A 149 -14.76 2.55 -11.24
N SER A 150 -15.89 2.98 -10.69
CA SER A 150 -16.19 4.37 -10.42
C SER A 150 -16.80 4.50 -9.03
N ALA A 151 -16.21 5.37 -8.21
CA ALA A 151 -16.78 5.72 -6.91
C ALA A 151 -18.19 6.33 -7.00
N HIS A 152 -18.59 6.85 -8.17
CA HIS A 152 -19.91 7.43 -8.41
C HIS A 152 -20.93 6.42 -8.98
N ARG A 153 -20.49 5.20 -9.30
CA ARG A 153 -21.32 4.12 -9.83
C ARG A 153 -21.17 2.86 -8.96
N PRO A 154 -21.97 2.72 -7.88
CA PRO A 154 -21.85 1.63 -6.91
C PRO A 154 -21.84 0.23 -7.54
N GLU A 155 -22.57 0.04 -8.64
CA GLU A 155 -22.65 -1.21 -9.39
C GLU A 155 -21.29 -1.68 -9.94
N THR A 156 -20.33 -0.76 -10.06
CA THR A 156 -18.98 -1.07 -10.55
C THR A 156 -18.00 -1.49 -9.45
N LEU A 157 -18.38 -1.36 -8.17
CA LEU A 157 -17.47 -1.58 -7.03
C LEU A 157 -17.31 -3.05 -6.64
N ALA A 158 -18.19 -3.94 -7.12
CA ALA A 158 -18.19 -5.35 -6.72
C ALA A 158 -16.83 -6.06 -6.89
N PRO A 159 -16.07 -5.89 -8.00
CA PRO A 159 -14.75 -6.51 -8.14
C PRO A 159 -13.72 -6.00 -7.12
N LEU A 160 -13.80 -4.72 -6.73
CA LEU A 160 -12.90 -4.14 -5.72
C LEU A 160 -13.27 -4.61 -4.32
N GLN A 161 -14.57 -4.73 -4.02
CA GLN A 161 -15.07 -5.30 -2.76
C GLN A 161 -14.65 -6.76 -2.62
N GLU A 162 -14.74 -7.54 -3.70
CA GLU A 162 -14.28 -8.93 -3.72
C GLU A 162 -12.78 -9.03 -3.45
N ALA A 163 -11.97 -8.19 -4.12
CA ALA A 163 -10.53 -8.16 -3.91
C ALA A 163 -10.13 -7.76 -2.48
N ALA A 164 -10.98 -6.99 -1.78
CA ALA A 164 -10.75 -6.56 -0.40
C ALA A 164 -11.25 -7.58 0.63
N ARG A 165 -12.17 -8.47 0.25
CA ARG A 165 -12.84 -9.36 1.20
C ARG A 165 -11.84 -10.23 1.95
N GLY A 166 -11.92 -10.21 3.28
CA GLY A 166 -11.07 -11.02 4.16
C GLY A 166 -9.60 -10.56 4.22
N HIS A 167 -9.27 -9.42 3.63
CA HIS A 167 -7.92 -8.88 3.58
C HIS A 167 -7.89 -7.49 4.21
N THR A 168 -6.75 -7.12 4.80
CA THR A 168 -6.44 -5.72 5.13
C THR A 168 -5.85 -5.05 3.90
N SER A 169 -6.53 -4.05 3.37
CA SER A 169 -6.15 -3.37 2.14
C SER A 169 -5.78 -1.91 2.42
N ILE A 170 -4.84 -1.35 1.67
CA ILE A 170 -4.53 0.09 1.72
C ILE A 170 -4.68 0.75 0.35
N LEU A 171 -5.28 1.93 0.30
CA LEU A 171 -5.40 2.71 -0.93
C LEU A 171 -4.22 3.66 -1.11
N VAL A 172 -3.56 3.58 -2.26
CA VAL A 172 -2.42 4.44 -2.62
C VAL A 172 -2.56 4.97 -4.04
N GLY A 173 -1.83 6.04 -4.38
CA GLY A 173 -1.89 6.66 -5.71
C GLY A 173 -1.85 8.19 -5.65
N GLN A 174 -1.81 8.83 -6.81
CA GLN A 174 -1.68 10.29 -6.92
C GLN A 174 -2.84 11.06 -6.27
N SER A 175 -2.61 12.34 -5.98
CA SER A 175 -3.72 13.22 -5.58
C SER A 175 -4.76 13.31 -6.70
N GLY A 176 -6.04 13.40 -6.36
CA GLY A 176 -7.10 13.58 -7.35
C GLY A 176 -7.54 12.32 -8.09
N VAL A 177 -6.92 11.14 -7.91
CA VAL A 177 -7.38 9.87 -8.54
C VAL A 177 -8.67 9.31 -7.93
N GLY A 178 -9.17 9.89 -6.83
CA GLY A 178 -10.44 9.53 -6.20
C GLY A 178 -10.37 8.51 -5.06
N LYS A 179 -9.22 8.39 -4.37
CA LYS A 179 -9.08 7.51 -3.19
C LYS A 179 -10.12 7.77 -2.10
N SER A 180 -10.27 9.02 -1.67
CA SER A 180 -11.27 9.39 -0.65
C SER A 180 -12.70 9.12 -1.11
N SER A 181 -13.00 9.35 -2.40
CA SER A 181 -14.29 9.00 -2.98
C SER A 181 -14.54 7.49 -2.95
N LEU A 182 -13.52 6.67 -3.21
CA LEU A 182 -13.63 5.21 -3.07
C LEU A 182 -13.81 4.79 -1.60
N VAL A 183 -13.10 5.40 -0.65
CA VAL A 183 -13.32 5.13 0.78
C VAL A 183 -14.77 5.40 1.16
N ASN A 184 -15.31 6.57 0.79
CA ASN A 184 -16.71 6.93 1.05
C ASN A 184 -17.70 5.94 0.43
N ALA A 185 -17.39 5.42 -0.76
CA ALA A 185 -18.26 4.48 -1.46
C ALA A 185 -18.16 3.04 -0.91
N LEU A 186 -17.01 2.65 -0.35
CA LEU A 186 -16.75 1.31 0.18
C LEU A 186 -17.12 1.15 1.66
N VAL A 187 -17.13 2.26 2.41
CA VAL A 187 -17.42 2.29 3.85
C VAL A 187 -18.72 3.06 4.09
N PRO A 188 -19.86 2.35 4.21
CA PRO A 188 -21.12 2.97 4.64
C PRO A 188 -20.97 3.66 5.99
N ASP A 189 -21.70 4.75 6.18
CA ASP A 189 -21.74 5.54 7.41
C ASP A 189 -20.35 6.01 7.86
N LEU A 190 -19.47 6.32 6.91
CA LEU A 190 -18.11 6.77 7.19
C LEU A 190 -18.09 7.95 8.19
N GLU A 191 -19.02 8.90 8.08
CA GLU A 191 -19.14 10.03 9.01
C GLU A 191 -19.43 9.59 10.45
N VAL A 192 -20.26 8.57 10.63
CA VAL A 192 -20.58 8.01 11.95
C VAL A 192 -19.35 7.29 12.52
N ARG A 193 -18.67 6.49 11.69
CA ARG A 193 -17.48 5.73 12.10
C ARG A 193 -16.30 6.62 12.44
N THR A 194 -16.03 7.61 11.59
CA THR A 194 -15.03 8.66 11.85
C THR A 194 -15.40 9.47 13.09
N GLY A 195 -16.67 9.77 13.30
CA GLY A 195 -17.18 10.40 14.52
C GLY A 195 -16.93 9.59 15.78
N ALA A 196 -17.18 8.28 15.76
CA ALA A 196 -16.93 7.37 16.89
C ALA A 196 -15.44 7.27 17.23
N ILE A 197 -14.58 7.13 16.20
CA ILE A 197 -13.12 7.11 16.36
C ILE A 197 -12.61 8.46 16.86
N SER A 198 -13.13 9.57 16.32
CA SER A 198 -12.80 10.94 16.74
C SER A 198 -13.17 11.17 18.21
N ALA A 199 -14.38 10.76 18.63
CA ALA A 199 -14.81 10.82 20.01
C ALA A 199 -13.88 10.03 20.95
N ALA A 200 -13.50 8.81 20.57
CA ALA A 200 -12.55 8.00 21.33
C ALA A 200 -11.14 8.62 21.36
N SER A 201 -10.70 9.24 20.27
CA SER A 201 -9.41 9.92 20.19
C SER A 201 -9.36 11.20 21.02
N GLY A 202 -10.50 11.77 21.42
CA GLY A 202 -10.61 13.07 22.09
C GLY A 202 -10.15 14.26 21.22
N LEU A 203 -10.05 14.07 19.91
CA LEU A 203 -9.71 15.11 18.93
C LEU A 203 -10.99 15.46 18.16
N GLY A 204 -11.26 16.75 17.98
CA GLY A 204 -12.49 17.25 17.35
C GLY A 204 -12.76 16.72 15.93
N ARG A 205 -14.00 16.88 15.47
CA ARG A 205 -14.65 16.23 14.32
C ARG A 205 -14.05 16.52 12.92
N HIS A 206 -12.98 17.31 12.78
CA HIS A 206 -12.71 18.05 11.52
C HIS A 206 -11.42 17.73 10.75
N THR A 207 -10.66 16.67 11.05
CA THR A 207 -9.39 16.45 10.32
C THR A 207 -9.15 14.99 9.92
N THR A 208 -9.52 14.63 8.69
CA THR A 208 -9.15 13.39 7.97
C THR A 208 -7.68 13.40 7.54
N THR A 209 -6.76 13.80 8.41
CA THR A 209 -5.31 13.85 8.14
C THR A 209 -4.57 12.58 8.55
N GLU A 210 -5.25 11.68 9.25
CA GLU A 210 -4.63 10.57 9.95
C GLU A 210 -4.93 9.23 9.28
N THR A 211 -3.94 8.34 9.33
CA THR A 211 -4.10 6.99 8.79
C THR A 211 -5.08 6.20 9.65
N THR A 212 -6.18 5.75 9.04
CA THR A 212 -7.33 5.18 9.76
C THR A 212 -7.75 3.87 9.12
N LEU A 213 -8.05 2.86 9.95
CA LEU A 213 -8.58 1.57 9.52
C LEU A 213 -10.11 1.56 9.63
N TYR A 214 -10.77 1.03 8.60
CA TYR A 214 -12.22 0.86 8.52
C TYR A 214 -12.57 -0.58 8.16
N HIS A 215 -13.58 -1.14 8.83
CA HIS A 215 -14.15 -2.43 8.46
C HIS A 215 -15.12 -2.31 7.27
N LEU A 216 -14.94 -3.16 6.26
CA LEU A 216 -15.81 -3.22 5.09
C LEU A 216 -17.06 -4.08 5.37
N PRO A 217 -18.26 -3.69 4.90
CA PRO A 217 -19.50 -4.46 5.15
C PRO A 217 -19.46 -5.90 4.62
N GLY A 218 -18.76 -6.11 3.50
CA GLY A 218 -18.61 -7.42 2.87
C GLY A 218 -17.48 -8.27 3.47
N GLY A 219 -16.88 -7.85 4.59
CA GLY A 219 -15.70 -8.44 5.20
C GLY A 219 -14.39 -7.84 4.67
N GLY A 220 -13.33 -7.92 5.48
CA GLY A 220 -12.04 -7.27 5.21
C GLY A 220 -11.97 -5.84 5.76
N ASP A 221 -10.77 -5.26 5.65
CA ASP A 221 -10.44 -3.96 6.22
C ASP A 221 -9.83 -3.04 5.18
N LEU A 222 -10.06 -1.74 5.33
CA LEU A 222 -9.53 -0.69 4.48
C LEU A 222 -8.80 0.34 5.32
N ILE A 223 -7.52 0.52 5.04
CA ILE A 223 -6.72 1.60 5.59
C ILE A 223 -6.73 2.77 4.61
N ASP A 224 -7.23 3.92 5.05
CA ASP A 224 -7.03 5.19 4.36
C ASP A 224 -5.84 5.91 4.98
N SER A 225 -4.89 6.30 4.13
CA SER A 225 -3.65 6.98 4.57
C SER A 225 -3.46 8.29 3.80
N PRO A 226 -3.99 9.40 4.32
CA PRO A 226 -3.77 10.73 3.75
C PRO A 226 -2.28 11.03 3.61
N GLY A 227 -1.85 11.44 2.41
CA GLY A 227 -0.46 11.89 2.18
C GLY A 227 0.56 10.79 1.89
N VAL A 228 0.14 9.54 1.69
CA VAL A 228 0.98 8.53 1.03
C VAL A 228 1.01 8.83 -0.47
N ARG A 229 1.92 9.71 -0.87
CA ARG A 229 2.02 10.29 -2.22
C ARG A 229 3.17 9.73 -3.04
N ASP A 230 4.20 9.20 -2.39
CA ASP A 230 5.46 8.82 -3.04
C ASP A 230 6.00 7.55 -2.37
N PHE A 231 5.57 6.38 -2.85
CA PHE A 231 6.37 5.17 -2.67
C PHE A 231 7.49 5.25 -3.66
N ARG A 232 8.71 5.41 -3.17
CA ARG A 232 9.83 4.98 -3.98
C ARG A 232 10.60 3.90 -3.25
N PRO A 233 11.19 2.97 -4.00
CA PRO A 233 11.92 1.86 -3.44
C PRO A 233 13.31 2.27 -2.95
N TRP A 234 13.43 3.34 -2.14
CA TRP A 234 14.71 3.96 -1.77
C TRP A 234 15.66 3.02 -1.02
N HIS A 235 15.11 2.01 -0.35
CA HIS A 235 15.86 1.07 0.48
C HIS A 235 16.07 -0.28 -0.21
N LEU A 236 15.50 -0.50 -1.41
CA LEU A 236 15.68 -1.75 -2.12
C LEU A 236 17.12 -1.85 -2.61
N ASP A 237 17.67 -3.05 -2.49
CA ASP A 237 18.85 -3.43 -3.24
C ASP A 237 18.52 -3.95 -4.62
N GLU A 238 19.56 -4.06 -5.43
CA GLU A 238 19.47 -4.47 -6.82
C GLU A 238 18.84 -5.87 -6.93
N LYS A 239 19.17 -6.79 -6.01
CA LYS A 239 18.56 -8.14 -5.99
C LYS A 239 17.09 -8.11 -5.59
N ALA A 240 16.72 -7.26 -4.64
CA ALA A 240 15.34 -7.05 -4.23
C ALA A 240 14.52 -6.43 -5.36
N LEU A 241 15.14 -5.58 -6.19
CA LEU A 241 14.51 -5.05 -7.39
C LEU A 241 14.18 -6.18 -8.38
N ASP A 242 15.12 -7.10 -8.63
CA ASP A 242 14.89 -8.24 -9.53
C ASP A 242 13.68 -9.08 -9.10
N GLN A 243 13.60 -9.37 -7.80
CA GLN A 243 12.51 -10.14 -7.20
C GLN A 243 11.16 -9.40 -7.21
N ALA A 244 11.20 -8.07 -7.30
CA ALA A 244 10.03 -7.21 -7.31
C ALA A 244 9.37 -7.07 -8.69
N TYR A 245 9.91 -7.72 -9.74
CA TYR A 245 9.26 -7.94 -11.02
C TYR A 245 8.83 -9.42 -11.10
N PRO A 246 7.56 -9.77 -10.83
CA PRO A 246 7.08 -11.15 -10.83
C PRO A 246 7.38 -11.90 -12.12
N GLU A 247 7.30 -11.21 -13.26
CA GLU A 247 7.58 -11.77 -14.58
C GLU A 247 9.06 -12.11 -14.80
N PHE A 248 9.98 -11.64 -13.94
CA PHE A 248 11.39 -12.01 -13.97
C PHE A 248 11.66 -13.32 -13.25
N ARG A 249 10.88 -13.63 -12.19
CA ARG A 249 11.12 -14.77 -11.29
C ARG A 249 11.39 -16.10 -12.01
N PRO A 250 10.68 -16.47 -13.10
CA PRO A 250 10.95 -17.70 -13.84
C PRO A 250 12.32 -17.75 -14.55
N TRP A 251 13.00 -16.61 -14.69
CA TRP A 251 14.27 -16.46 -15.42
C TRP A 251 15.46 -16.19 -14.49
N LEU A 252 15.20 -15.84 -13.23
CA LEU A 252 16.24 -15.60 -12.23
C LEU A 252 17.01 -16.90 -11.95
N GLY A 253 18.33 -16.83 -11.89
CA GLY A 253 19.21 -18.00 -11.73
C GLY A 253 19.48 -18.80 -13.02
N HIS A 254 18.85 -18.43 -14.15
CA HIS A 254 19.09 -19.07 -15.45
C HIS A 254 20.06 -18.27 -16.35
N CYS A 255 20.65 -17.20 -15.83
CA CYS A 255 21.68 -16.44 -16.53
C CYS A 255 23.01 -17.20 -16.59
N ARG A 256 23.85 -16.89 -17.57
CA ARG A 256 25.22 -17.41 -17.68
C ARG A 256 26.08 -17.09 -16.44
N PHE A 257 25.84 -15.95 -15.79
CA PHE A 257 26.59 -15.48 -14.63
C PHE A 257 25.70 -15.35 -13.39
N ASN A 258 26.22 -15.72 -12.23
CA ASN A 258 25.50 -15.72 -10.96
C ASN A 258 25.26 -14.31 -10.38
N ASP A 259 26.05 -13.32 -10.81
CA ASP A 259 25.98 -11.91 -10.45
C ASP A 259 25.43 -11.03 -11.59
N CYS A 260 24.68 -11.64 -12.51
CA CYS A 260 24.04 -10.94 -13.62
C CYS A 260 23.11 -9.85 -13.10
N ARG A 261 23.30 -8.62 -13.58
CA ARG A 261 22.47 -7.44 -13.22
C ARG A 261 21.27 -7.28 -14.15
N HIS A 262 21.10 -8.19 -15.10
CA HIS A 262 20.03 -8.17 -16.09
C HIS A 262 19.98 -6.88 -16.92
N LEU A 263 21.14 -6.29 -17.25
CA LEU A 263 21.25 -5.09 -18.08
C LEU A 263 21.85 -5.45 -19.44
N ASP A 264 23.18 -5.51 -19.50
CA ASP A 264 23.95 -5.66 -20.73
C ASP A 264 24.76 -6.96 -20.76
N GLU A 265 24.69 -7.79 -19.72
CA GLU A 265 25.44 -9.04 -19.62
C GLU A 265 25.11 -10.05 -20.74
N PRO A 266 26.12 -10.70 -21.36
CA PRO A 266 25.89 -11.74 -22.35
C PRO A 266 25.33 -13.01 -21.70
N GLY A 267 24.35 -13.65 -22.35
CA GLY A 267 23.68 -14.84 -21.81
C GLY A 267 22.74 -14.55 -20.63
N CYS A 268 22.20 -13.33 -20.54
CA CYS A 268 21.17 -12.98 -19.57
C CYS A 268 19.80 -13.57 -19.98
N ALA A 269 19.23 -14.44 -19.15
CA ALA A 269 17.94 -15.07 -19.40
C ALA A 269 16.77 -14.07 -19.38
N VAL A 270 16.79 -13.11 -18.44
CA VAL A 270 15.79 -12.03 -18.34
C VAL A 270 15.77 -11.17 -19.60
N ARG A 271 16.96 -10.77 -20.10
CA ARG A 271 17.05 -9.97 -21.32
C ARG A 271 16.58 -10.75 -22.54
N ALA A 272 16.98 -12.01 -22.68
CA ALA A 272 16.50 -12.87 -23.77
C ALA A 272 14.97 -13.08 -23.73
N ALA A 273 14.38 -13.17 -22.53
CA ALA A 273 12.94 -13.22 -22.36
C ALA A 273 12.25 -11.92 -22.77
N ALA A 274 12.84 -10.75 -22.51
CA ALA A 274 12.34 -9.47 -23.01
C ALA A 274 12.47 -9.34 -24.54
N GLU A 275 13.62 -9.73 -25.11
CA GLU A 275 13.88 -9.72 -26.57
C GLU A 275 12.91 -10.65 -27.33
N SER A 276 12.48 -11.75 -26.72
CA SER A 276 11.50 -12.69 -27.29
C SER A 276 10.04 -12.36 -26.97
N GLY A 277 9.76 -11.26 -26.25
CA GLY A 277 8.41 -10.83 -25.90
C GLY A 277 7.73 -11.61 -24.78
N ARG A 278 8.45 -12.49 -24.06
CA ARG A 278 7.94 -13.18 -22.85
C ARG A 278 7.88 -12.25 -21.64
N ILE A 279 8.71 -11.21 -21.64
CA ILE A 279 8.62 -10.05 -20.75
C ILE A 279 8.30 -8.85 -21.63
N ASP A 280 7.36 -8.00 -21.19
CA ASP A 280 7.04 -6.76 -21.89
C ASP A 280 8.31 -5.88 -22.03
N PRO A 281 8.70 -5.47 -23.26
CA PRO A 281 9.91 -4.66 -23.48
C PRO A 281 9.85 -3.32 -22.74
N GLY A 282 8.66 -2.74 -22.58
CA GLY A 282 8.46 -1.50 -21.83
C GLY A 282 8.73 -1.68 -20.33
N ARG A 283 8.23 -2.77 -19.73
CA ARG A 283 8.51 -3.16 -18.34
C ARG A 283 10.00 -3.41 -18.13
N TYR A 284 10.66 -4.14 -19.03
CA TYR A 284 12.11 -4.35 -18.96
C TYR A 284 12.90 -3.04 -19.06
N ALA A 285 12.54 -2.14 -19.98
CA ALA A 285 13.18 -0.84 -20.09
C ALA A 285 13.02 0.01 -18.81
N ARG A 286 11.85 -0.02 -18.17
CA ARG A 286 11.60 0.68 -16.91
C ARG A 286 12.32 0.04 -15.71
N TYR A 287 12.47 -1.28 -15.70
CA TYR A 287 13.36 -1.96 -14.76
C TYR A 287 14.80 -1.43 -14.88
N ARG A 288 15.37 -1.35 -16.09
CA ARG A 288 16.73 -0.81 -16.30
C ARG A 288 16.88 0.62 -15.78
N GLN A 289 15.90 1.48 -16.12
CA GLN A 289 15.88 2.86 -15.63
C GLN A 289 15.81 2.95 -14.11
N LEU A 290 15.00 2.10 -13.47
CA LEU A 290 14.88 2.07 -12.02
C LEU A 290 16.14 1.52 -11.34
N TYR A 291 16.78 0.51 -11.93
CA TYR A 291 18.06 -0.02 -11.48
C TYR A 291 19.13 1.07 -11.44
N GLU A 292 19.29 1.82 -12.53
CA GLU A 292 20.25 2.93 -12.61
C GLU A 292 19.95 4.03 -11.58
N GLN A 293 18.67 4.40 -11.42
CA GLN A 293 18.25 5.37 -10.41
C GLN A 293 18.62 4.92 -8.99
N LEU A 294 18.37 3.66 -8.64
CA LEU A 294 18.70 3.13 -7.31
C LEU A 294 20.20 3.09 -7.07
N ARG A 295 20.98 2.69 -8.08
CA ARG A 295 22.45 2.68 -8.01
C ARG A 295 23.02 4.09 -7.78
N ASP A 296 22.50 5.09 -8.49
CA ASP A 296 22.93 6.47 -8.34
C ASP A 296 22.53 7.05 -6.98
N MET A 297 21.34 6.73 -6.49
CA MET A 297 20.89 7.12 -5.15
C MET A 297 21.79 6.55 -4.06
N ARG A 298 22.17 5.27 -4.14
CA ARG A 298 23.07 4.62 -3.19
C ARG A 298 24.45 5.26 -3.17
N ARG A 299 25.01 5.57 -4.35
CA ARG A 299 26.29 6.28 -4.45
C ARG A 299 26.28 7.62 -3.73
N ARG A 300 25.18 8.38 -3.86
CA ARG A 300 25.02 9.67 -3.15
C ARG A 300 24.85 9.52 -1.65
N GLN A 301 24.30 8.40 -1.18
CA GLN A 301 24.15 8.12 0.26
C GLN A 301 25.43 7.57 0.91
N GLN A 302 26.30 6.93 0.12
CA GLN A 302 27.57 6.36 0.59
C GLN A 302 28.77 7.32 0.44
N GLY A 303 28.62 8.42 -0.30
CA GLY A 303 29.60 9.51 -0.34
C GLY A 303 29.36 10.51 0.79
N PHE A 304 30.36 10.67 1.66
CA PHE A 304 30.57 11.91 2.42
C PHE A 304 30.88 13.06 1.47
#